data_AF-A0A8X6ICU6-F1
#
_entry.id   AF-A0A8X6ICU6-F1
#
_cell.length_a   1.000
_cell.length_b   1.000
_cell.length_c   1.000
_cell.angle_alpha   90.00
_cell.angle_beta   90.00
_cell.angle_gamma   90.00
#
_symmetry.space_group_name_H-M   'P 1'
#
loop_
_entity.id
_entity.type
_entity.pdbx_description
1 polymer ?
#
loop_
_entity_poly.entity_id
_entity_poly.type
_entity_poly.pdbx_seq_one_letter_code
_entity_poly.pdbx_strand_id
1 'polypeptide(L)'
;MADKISDMTPRTEIFAIGRSSDCGEATSSKDQLLLDRIQSLEEQICQLSILHKSRTKERYSFRPKSRSRSRKRFDPKGKYCYFHFRFGARCKPEKCSPPCAWNRNTENFSLQ
;
A
#
# COMPACT_ATOMS: atom_id res chain seq x y z
N MET A 1 -29.00 37.99 63.76
CA MET A 1 -27.62 37.74 64.23
C MET A 1 -27.74 36.84 65.45
N ALA A 2 -27.10 35.68 65.61
CA ALA A 2 -26.14 34.92 64.81
C ALA A 2 -26.38 33.41 65.07
N ASP A 3 -26.18 32.63 64.01
CA ASP A 3 -25.90 31.19 63.83
C ASP A 3 -26.14 30.18 64.96
N LYS A 4 -27.01 29.20 64.67
CA LYS A 4 -27.00 27.86 65.27
C LYS A 4 -26.60 26.86 64.19
N ILE A 5 -25.29 26.68 63.98
CA ILE A 5 -24.75 25.57 63.18
C ILE A 5 -24.23 24.53 64.18
N SER A 6 -25.06 23.56 64.52
CA SER A 6 -24.62 22.34 65.19
C SER A 6 -24.81 21.16 64.24
N ASP A 7 -23.67 20.56 63.90
CA ASP A 7 -23.50 19.15 63.52
C ASP A 7 -24.10 18.67 62.20
N MET A 8 -23.61 19.22 61.09
CA MET A 8 -23.44 18.41 59.87
C MET A 8 -22.02 17.84 59.88
N THR A 9 -21.78 16.77 60.66
CA THR A 9 -20.63 15.92 60.38
C THR A 9 -21.00 15.09 59.13
N PRO A 10 -20.33 15.26 57.98
CA PRO A 10 -20.54 14.34 56.88
C PRO A 10 -20.10 12.96 57.37
N ARG A 11 -20.98 11.96 57.27
CA ARG A 11 -20.64 10.57 57.58
C ARG A 11 -19.46 10.17 56.71
N THR A 12 -18.27 10.19 57.28
CA THR A 12 -17.08 9.60 56.65
C THR A 12 -17.22 8.09 56.76
N GLU A 13 -17.69 7.47 55.68
CA GLU A 13 -17.68 6.02 55.52
C GLU A 13 -16.27 5.59 55.14
N ILE A 14 -15.55 5.00 56.09
CA ILE A 14 -14.22 4.42 55.86
C ILE A 14 -14.44 2.98 55.39
N PHE A 15 -14.22 2.72 54.11
CA PHE A 15 -14.17 1.35 53.59
C PHE A 15 -12.78 0.75 53.85
N ALA A 16 -12.73 -0.27 54.71
CA ALA A 16 -11.53 -1.07 54.89
C ALA A 16 -11.37 -2.02 53.70
N ILE A 17 -10.42 -1.73 52.80
CA ILE A 17 -9.92 -2.71 51.84
C ILE A 17 -8.96 -3.61 52.62
N GLY A 18 -9.44 -4.78 53.02
CA GLY A 18 -8.59 -5.80 53.61
C GLY A 18 -7.49 -6.17 52.61
N ARG A 19 -6.24 -5.83 52.92
CA ARG A 19 -5.08 -6.47 52.30
C ARG A 19 -5.03 -7.89 52.84
N SER A 20 -5.62 -8.84 52.10
CA SER A 20 -5.31 -10.26 52.27
C SER A 20 -3.89 -10.48 51.74
N SER A 21 -2.90 -10.22 52.60
CA SER A 21 -1.57 -10.79 52.38
C SER A 21 -1.61 -12.25 52.77
N ASP A 22 -1.30 -13.08 51.78
CA ASP A 22 -0.61 -14.36 51.87
C ASP A 22 -1.42 -15.60 52.30
N CYS A 23 -1.95 -16.32 51.30
CA CYS A 23 -1.80 -17.78 51.16
C CYS A 23 -2.43 -18.29 49.86
N GLY A 24 -1.59 -18.66 48.89
CA GLY A 24 -1.94 -19.57 47.77
C GLY A 24 -3.22 -19.21 47.02
N GLU A 25 -3.21 -18.11 46.28
CA GLU A 25 -4.33 -17.75 45.42
C GLU A 25 -4.41 -18.78 44.28
N ALA A 26 -5.29 -19.76 44.45
CA ALA A 26 -5.76 -20.59 43.36
C ALA A 26 -6.37 -19.63 42.35
N THR A 27 -5.55 -19.18 41.40
CA THR A 27 -5.96 -18.39 40.25
C THR A 27 -7.21 -19.04 39.73
N SER A 28 -8.34 -18.34 39.82
CA SER A 28 -9.61 -18.89 39.37
C SER A 28 -9.40 -19.37 37.94
N SER A 29 -10.01 -20.48 37.52
CA SER A 29 -9.87 -20.97 36.13
C SER A 29 -10.15 -19.87 35.10
N LYS A 30 -10.96 -18.87 35.47
CA LYS A 30 -11.20 -17.64 34.69
C LYS A 30 -9.97 -16.74 34.59
N ASP A 31 -9.17 -16.59 35.65
CA ASP A 31 -7.95 -15.78 35.65
C ASP A 31 -6.87 -16.43 34.79
N GLN A 32 -6.73 -17.75 34.84
CA GLN A 32 -5.84 -18.48 33.91
C GLN A 32 -6.28 -18.31 32.46
N LEU A 33 -7.57 -18.43 32.17
CA LEU A 33 -8.11 -18.23 30.82
C LEU A 33 -7.88 -16.79 30.33
N LEU A 34 -7.98 -15.80 31.21
CA LEU A 34 -7.68 -14.41 30.90
C LEU A 34 -6.19 -14.22 30.60
N LEU A 35 -5.30 -14.82 31.38
CA LEU A 35 -3.86 -14.79 31.14
C LEU A 35 -3.49 -15.44 29.79
N ASP A 36 -4.05 -16.61 29.49
CA ASP A 36 -3.87 -17.28 28.19
C ASP A 36 -4.36 -16.40 27.04
N ARG A 37 -5.49 -15.71 27.24
CA ARG A 37 -6.04 -14.80 26.22
C ARG A 37 -5.15 -13.58 26.02
N ILE A 38 -4.59 -13.02 27.09
CA ILE A 38 -3.65 -11.90 27.01
C ILE A 38 -2.39 -12.33 26.26
N GLN A 39 -1.81 -13.49 26.60
CA GLN A 39 -0.63 -14.02 25.91
C GLN A 39 -0.90 -14.23 24.41
N SER A 40 -2.05 -14.81 24.05
CA SER A 40 -2.43 -14.98 22.64
C SER A 40 -2.56 -13.65 21.89
N LEU A 41 -3.09 -12.60 22.55
CA LEU A 41 -3.20 -11.27 21.96
C LEU A 41 -1.82 -10.61 21.78
N GLU A 42 -0.92 -10.76 22.75
CA GLU A 42 0.45 -10.25 22.66
C GLU A 42 1.21 -10.89 21.49
N GLU A 43 1.07 -12.20 21.29
CA GLU A 43 1.67 -12.92 20.15
C GLU A 43 1.12 -12.40 18.81
N GLN A 44 -0.19 -12.18 18.70
CA GLN A 44 -0.82 -11.62 17.50
C GLN A 44 -0.33 -10.19 17.21
N ILE A 45 -0.22 -9.35 18.24
CA ILE A 45 0.31 -7.98 18.12
C ILE A 45 1.77 -8.02 17.67
N CYS A 46 2.60 -8.90 18.24
CA CYS A 46 3.99 -9.08 17.82
C CYS A 46 4.08 -9.47 16.34
N GLN A 47 3.32 -10.48 15.90
CA GLN A 47 3.29 -10.91 14.50
C GLN A 47 2.86 -9.79 13.55
N LEU A 48 1.79 -9.06 13.89
CA LEU A 48 1.33 -7.91 13.10
C LEU A 48 2.38 -6.79 13.07
N SER A 49 2.99 -6.46 14.20
CA SER A 49 4.00 -5.41 14.29
C SER A 49 5.23 -5.70 13.42
N ILE A 50 5.64 -6.97 13.29
CA ILE A 50 6.73 -7.41 12.42
C ILE A 50 6.34 -7.26 10.93
N LEU A 51 5.12 -7.62 10.57
CA LEU A 51 4.59 -7.46 9.21
C LEU A 51 4.43 -5.97 8.82
N HIS A 52 4.15 -5.10 9.77
CA HIS A 52 3.95 -3.66 9.54
C HIS A 52 5.27 -2.85 9.62
N LYS A 53 6.31 -3.33 10.29
CA LYS A 53 7.62 -2.64 10.40
C LYS A 53 8.49 -2.69 9.14
N SER A 54 8.22 -3.59 8.20
CA SER A 54 9.06 -3.77 6.99
C SER A 54 8.62 -2.98 5.76
N ARG A 55 7.55 -2.18 5.85
CA ARG A 55 7.19 -1.23 4.80
C ARG A 55 7.72 0.15 5.14
N THR A 56 9.03 0.29 5.19
CA THR A 56 9.65 1.61 5.03
C THR A 56 9.05 2.22 3.77
N LYS A 57 8.27 3.28 3.95
CA LYS A 57 7.64 4.07 2.89
C LYS A 57 8.69 4.94 2.20
N GLU A 58 9.93 4.49 2.18
CA GLU A 58 11.01 5.05 1.40
C GLU A 58 10.84 4.55 -0.03
N ARG A 59 9.87 5.15 -0.73
CA ARG A 59 9.84 5.17 -2.18
C ARG A 59 10.98 6.08 -2.67
N TYR A 60 12.22 5.68 -2.37
CA TYR A 60 13.39 6.28 -2.97
C TYR A 60 13.40 5.96 -4.47
N SER A 61 13.66 6.99 -5.25
CA SER A 61 13.68 7.03 -6.70
C SER A 61 12.30 7.00 -7.37
N PHE A 62 11.62 8.15 -7.34
CA PHE A 62 11.06 8.66 -8.58
C PHE A 62 12.22 8.83 -9.57
N ARG A 63 12.70 7.74 -10.18
CA ARG A 63 13.47 7.86 -11.40
C ARG A 63 12.52 8.56 -12.36
N PRO A 64 12.79 9.79 -12.84
CA PRO A 64 11.98 10.33 -13.91
C PRO A 64 12.14 9.31 -15.02
N LYS A 65 11.05 8.60 -15.33
CA LYS A 65 11.01 7.71 -16.47
C LYS A 65 11.19 8.64 -17.64
N SER A 66 12.43 8.83 -18.06
CA SER A 66 12.79 9.59 -19.24
C SER A 66 11.92 8.99 -20.34
N ARG A 67 10.83 9.67 -20.67
CA ARG A 67 10.00 9.34 -21.82
C ARG A 67 10.76 9.81 -23.06
N SER A 68 12.05 9.43 -23.18
CA SER A 68 12.90 9.63 -24.36
C SER A 68 12.56 8.64 -25.47
N ARG A 69 11.28 8.36 -25.61
CA ARG A 69 10.72 7.90 -26.87
C ARG A 69 9.59 8.85 -27.19
N SER A 70 9.96 10.10 -27.52
CA SER A 70 9.14 10.91 -28.40
C SER A 70 9.00 10.09 -29.67
N ARG A 71 7.94 9.28 -29.73
CA ARG A 71 7.57 8.62 -30.96
C ARG A 71 7.33 9.77 -31.93
N LYS A 72 8.07 9.78 -33.04
CA LYS A 72 7.81 10.73 -34.12
C LYS A 72 6.29 10.73 -34.35
N ARG A 73 5.70 11.92 -34.53
CA ARG A 73 4.29 12.03 -34.88
C ARG A 73 4.14 11.67 -36.36
N PHE A 74 3.02 11.09 -36.72
CA PHE A 74 2.72 10.81 -38.13
C PHE A 74 2.60 12.14 -38.88
N ASP A 75 3.32 12.26 -39.99
CA ASP A 75 3.20 13.37 -40.92
C ASP A 75 2.34 12.91 -42.12
N PRO A 76 1.11 13.43 -42.28
CA PRO A 76 0.25 13.09 -43.42
C PRO A 76 0.83 13.49 -44.78
N LYS A 77 1.76 14.45 -44.81
CA LYS A 77 2.47 14.87 -46.03
C LYS A 77 3.81 14.15 -46.20
N GLY A 78 4.12 13.21 -45.30
CA GLY A 78 5.35 12.43 -45.31
C GLY A 78 5.38 11.37 -46.41
N LYS A 79 6.53 10.72 -46.54
CA LYS A 79 6.80 9.72 -47.59
C LYS A 79 6.01 8.41 -47.43
N TYR A 80 5.48 8.15 -46.23
CA TYR A 80 4.87 6.86 -45.88
C TYR A 80 3.43 7.05 -45.46
N CYS A 81 2.58 6.07 -45.79
CA CYS A 81 1.23 6.02 -45.25
C CYS A 81 1.25 5.76 -43.74
N TYR A 82 0.13 6.02 -43.08
CA TYR A 82 -0.03 5.84 -41.63
C TYR A 82 0.37 4.44 -41.15
N PHE A 83 0.01 3.42 -41.92
CA PHE A 83 0.29 2.03 -41.56
C PHE A 83 1.79 1.70 -41.67
N HIS A 84 2.49 2.13 -42.71
CA HIS A 84 3.94 1.95 -42.81
C HIS A 84 4.71 2.81 -41.80
N PHE A 85 4.23 4.01 -41.48
CA PHE A 85 4.79 4.83 -40.41
C PHE A 85 4.71 4.15 -39.03
N ARG A 86 3.58 3.51 -38.73
CA ARG A 86 3.31 2.90 -37.42
C ARG A 86 3.87 1.49 -37.28
N PHE A 87 3.83 0.69 -38.35
CA PHE A 87 4.15 -0.73 -38.31
C PHE A 87 5.44 -1.09 -39.07
N GLY A 88 5.97 -0.18 -39.90
CA GLY A 88 7.15 -0.41 -40.73
C GLY A 88 6.96 -1.61 -41.67
N ALA A 89 7.97 -2.47 -41.74
CA ALA A 89 7.97 -3.70 -42.53
C ALA A 89 6.86 -4.69 -42.17
N ARG A 90 6.28 -4.59 -40.96
CA ARG A 90 5.16 -5.45 -40.52
C ARG A 90 3.79 -4.98 -41.03
N CYS A 91 3.74 -3.92 -41.82
CA CYS A 91 2.51 -3.46 -42.42
C CYS A 91 1.96 -4.52 -43.39
N LYS A 92 0.67 -4.84 -43.25
CA LYS A 92 -0.03 -5.71 -44.20
C LYS A 92 -0.17 -4.98 -45.55
N PRO A 93 0.07 -5.65 -46.70
CA PRO A 93 0.03 -5.02 -48.03
C PRO A 93 -1.33 -4.39 -48.33
N GLU A 94 -2.40 -5.10 -47.96
CA GLU A 94 -3.80 -4.68 -48.12
C GLU A 94 -4.12 -3.35 -47.42
N LYS A 95 -3.34 -2.98 -46.40
CA LYS A 95 -3.53 -1.75 -45.62
C LYS A 95 -2.68 -0.59 -46.14
N CYS A 96 -1.84 -0.80 -47.14
CA CYS A 96 -1.04 0.27 -47.73
C CYS A 96 -1.93 1.16 -48.61
N SER A 97 -1.99 2.45 -48.29
CA SER A 97 -2.70 3.45 -49.11
C SER A 97 -1.70 4.34 -49.87
N PRO A 98 -1.84 4.53 -51.20
CA PRO A 98 -1.10 5.55 -51.95
C PRO A 98 -1.43 6.97 -51.47
N PRO A 99 -0.50 7.94 -51.55
CA PRO A 99 0.89 7.82 -52.00
C PRO A 99 1.79 7.30 -50.87
N CYS A 100 2.38 6.12 -51.04
CA CYS A 100 3.32 5.55 -50.07
C CYS A 100 4.58 5.06 -50.79
N ALA A 101 5.73 5.63 -50.42
CA ALA A 101 7.02 5.28 -51.00
C ALA A 101 7.63 3.99 -50.40
N TRP A 102 6.86 3.20 -49.63
CA TRP A 102 7.33 1.94 -49.05
C TRP A 102 7.30 0.86 -50.13
N ASN A 103 8.37 0.77 -50.92
CA ASN A 103 8.48 -0.14 -52.03
C ASN A 103 8.86 -1.55 -51.53
N ARG A 104 7.99 -2.54 -51.74
CA ARG A 104 8.28 -3.95 -51.39
C ARG A 104 9.32 -4.61 -52.29
N ASN A 105 9.71 -3.95 -53.38
CA ASN A 105 10.75 -4.41 -54.30
C ASN A 105 12.17 -4.09 -53.80
N THR A 106 12.45 -4.30 -52.51
CA THR A 106 13.82 -4.31 -51.96
C THR A 106 14.30 -5.74 -51.71
N GLU A 107 13.97 -6.63 -52.64
CA GLU A 107 14.54 -7.97 -52.82
C GLU A 107 14.95 -8.10 -54.31
N ASN A 108 15.63 -7.08 -54.86
CA ASN A 108 16.32 -7.13 -56.17
C ASN A 108 17.16 -5.85 -56.41
N PHE A 109 17.95 -5.44 -55.41
CA PHE A 109 19.06 -4.49 -55.63
C PHE A 109 20.28 -4.97 -54.83
N SER A 110 20.72 -6.18 -55.15
CA SER A 110 22.05 -6.73 -54.85
C SER A 110 22.23 -7.96 -55.73
N LEU A 111 22.33 -7.73 -57.05
CA LEU A 111 22.98 -8.59 -58.06
C LEU A 111 22.72 -7.96 -59.43
N GLN A 112 23.51 -6.95 -59.78
CA GLN A 112 24.17 -6.70 -61.07
C GLN A 112 24.89 -5.36 -61.01
#